data_AF-A0A0T5ZCH9-F1
#
_entry.id   AF-A0A0T5ZCH9-F1
#
_cell.length_a   1.000
_cell.length_b   1.000
_cell.length_c   1.000
_cell.angle_alpha   90.00
_cell.angle_beta   90.00
_cell.angle_gamma   90.00
#
_symmetry.space_group_name_H-M   'P 1'
#
loop_
_entity.id
_entity.type
_entity.pdbx_description
1 polymer ?
#
loop_
_entity_poly.entity_id
_entity_poly.type
_entity_poly.pdbx_seq_one_letter_code
_entity_poly.pdbx_strand_id
1 'polypeptide(L)' 'MSLAKQESIYLEKKIGRKPTSTEFQIVAAEWSEHCSYKSSKKHLKMLPMSGSMLFLKRAMTLES' A
#
# COMPACT_ATOMS: atom_id res chain seq x y z
N MET A 1 -5.60 -13.34 11.05
CA MET A 1 -5.07 -11.99 10.79
C MET A 1 -6.24 -11.08 10.54
N SER A 2 -6.49 -10.10 11.41
CA SER A 2 -7.70 -9.28 11.36
C SER A 2 -7.36 -7.90 10.81
N LEU A 3 -7.96 -7.51 9.68
CA LEU A 3 -7.91 -6.13 9.20
C LEU A 3 -8.54 -5.20 10.24
N ALA A 4 -7.97 -4.02 10.43
CA ALA A 4 -8.59 -3.01 11.29
C ALA A 4 -9.94 -2.61 10.70
N LYS A 5 -10.94 -2.34 11.55
CA LYS A 5 -12.33 -2.00 11.14
C LYS A 5 -12.40 -0.83 10.13
N GLN A 6 -11.43 0.06 10.16
CA GLN A 6 -11.27 1.16 9.21
C GLN A 6 -10.86 0.71 7.81
N GLU A 7 -10.00 -0.32 7.68
CA GLU A 7 -9.53 -0.81 6.39
C GLU A 7 -10.61 -1.58 5.65
N SER A 8 -11.48 -2.31 6.37
CA SER A 8 -12.63 -2.96 5.75
C SER A 8 -13.64 -1.94 5.20
N ILE A 9 -13.90 -0.84 5.91
CA ILE A 9 -14.78 0.24 5.43
C ILE A 9 -14.17 0.91 4.19
N TYR A 10 -12.85 1.14 4.21
CA TYR A 10 -12.15 1.69 3.04
C TYR A 10 -12.23 0.75 1.83
N LEU A 11 -12.07 -0.56 2.05
CA LEU A 11 -12.19 -1.58 1.02
C LEU A 11 -13.60 -1.60 0.40
N GLU A 12 -14.64 -1.62 1.23
CA GLU A 12 -16.04 -1.56 0.77
C GLU A 12 -16.33 -0.29 -0.03
N LYS A 13 -15.83 0.86 0.42
CA LYS A 13 -15.97 2.13 -0.30
C LYS A 13 -15.27 2.11 -1.66
N LYS A 14 -14.10 1.47 -1.78
CA LYS A 14 -13.35 1.38 -3.04
C LYS A 14 -13.95 0.39 -4.02
N ILE A 15 -14.49 -0.73 -3.54
CA ILE A 15 -15.07 -1.78 -4.38
C ILE A 15 -16.55 -1.49 -4.73
N GLY A 16 -17.26 -0.70 -3.92
CA GLY A 16 -18.66 -0.33 -4.16
C GLY A 16 -19.67 -1.46 -3.93
N ARG A 17 -19.20 -2.63 -3.45
CA ARG A 17 -20.00 -3.78 -3.03
C ARG A 17 -19.36 -4.45 -1.82
N LYS A 18 -20.09 -5.35 -1.17
CA LYS A 18 -19.56 -6.16 -0.07
C LYS A 18 -18.51 -7.16 -0.61
N PRO A 19 -17.27 -7.16 -0.09
CA PRO A 19 -16.24 -8.09 -0.51
C PRO A 19 -16.59 -9.52 -0.09
N THR A 20 -16.22 -10.48 -0.94
CA THR A 20 -16.30 -11.91 -0.60
C THR A 20 -15.22 -12.30 0.41
N SER A 21 -15.38 -13.44 1.08
CA SER A 21 -14.40 -13.91 2.08
C SER A 21 -12.99 -14.04 1.49
N THR A 22 -12.88 -14.52 0.24
CA THR A 22 -11.59 -14.66 -0.45
C THR A 22 -10.93 -13.32 -0.74
N GLU A 23 -11.67 -12.36 -1.28
CA GLU A 23 -11.16 -11.00 -1.55
C GLU A 23 -10.71 -10.32 -0.27
N PHE A 24 -11.47 -10.48 0.81
CA PHE A 24 -11.12 -9.95 2.12
C PHE A 24 -9.80 -10.52 2.64
N GLN A 25 -9.58 -11.84 2.51
CA GLN A 25 -8.35 -12.48 2.95
C GLN A 25 -7.13 -12.08 2.10
N ILE A 26 -7.31 -11.95 0.78
CA ILE A 26 -6.24 -11.47 -0.11
C ILE A 26 -5.81 -10.05 0.29
N VAL A 27 -6.79 -9.15 0.47
CA VAL A 27 -6.50 -7.76 0.87
C VAL A 27 -5.90 -7.71 2.28
N ALA A 28 -6.34 -8.58 3.19
CA ALA A 28 -5.76 -8.70 4.52
C ALA A 28 -4.27 -9.09 4.50
N ALA A 29 -3.89 -10.01 3.61
CA ALA A 29 -2.50 -10.40 3.43
C ALA A 29 -1.68 -9.26 2.81
N GLU A 30 -2.20 -8.60 1.78
CA GLU A 30 -1.50 -7.53 1.06
C GLU A 30 -1.27 -6.28 1.92
N TRP A 31 -2.26 -5.89 2.74
CA TRP A 31 -2.16 -4.73 3.62
C TRP A 31 -1.51 -5.02 4.98
N SER A 32 -1.06 -6.25 5.20
CA SER A 32 -0.25 -6.59 6.35
C SER A 32 1.04 -5.75 6.39
N GLU A 33 1.60 -5.50 7.57
CA GLU A 33 2.87 -4.77 7.70
C GLU A 33 4.01 -5.46 6.92
N HIS A 34 4.00 -6.79 6.89
CA HIS A 34 5.00 -7.59 6.19
C HIS A 34 5.02 -7.28 4.69
N CYS A 35 3.85 -7.14 4.05
CA CYS A 35 3.74 -6.92 2.61
C CYS A 35 3.72 -5.42 2.24
N SER A 36 3.05 -4.58 3.03
CA SER A 36 2.85 -3.17 2.70
C SER A 36 4.00 -2.25 3.11
N TYR A 37 4.87 -2.70 4.02
CA TYR A 37 5.92 -1.90 4.66
C TYR A 37 5.37 -0.59 5.26
N LYS A 38 4.11 -0.57 5.72
CA LYS A 38 3.37 0.66 6.06
C LYS A 38 4.13 1.55 7.06
N SER A 39 4.72 0.98 8.11
CA SER A 39 5.57 1.73 9.06
C SER A 39 6.92 2.17 8.45
N SER A 40 7.61 1.28 7.74
CA SER A 40 8.98 1.52 7.24
C SER A 40 9.03 2.37 5.97
N LYS A 41 7.94 2.43 5.18
CA LYS A 41 7.86 3.16 3.90
C LYS A 41 8.10 4.66 4.05
N LYS A 42 7.72 5.25 5.19
CA LYS A 42 8.00 6.66 5.49
C LYS A 42 9.51 6.93 5.59
N HIS A 43 10.22 6.06 6.29
CA HIS A 43 11.67 6.16 6.49
C HIS A 43 12.43 5.87 5.19
N LEU A 44 11.99 4.87 4.42
CA LEU A 44 12.58 4.53 3.12
C LEU A 44 12.49 5.69 2.10
N LYS A 45 11.45 6.52 2.17
CA LYS A 45 11.31 7.70 1.30
C LYS A 45 12.37 8.79 1.56
N MET A 46 13.01 8.80 2.73
CA MET A 46 14.02 9.80 3.10
C MET A 46 15.40 9.49 2.51
N LEU A 47 15.61 8.25 2.03
CA LEU A 47 16.88 7.85 1.45
C LEU A 47 17.11 8.54 0.09
N PRO A 48 18.36 8.91 -0.24
CA PRO A 48 18.69 9.49 -1.52
C PRO A 48 18.45 8.45 -2.63
N MET A 49 17.43 8.71 -3.46
CA MET A 49 17.03 7.85 -4.58
C MET A 49 17.25 8.53 -5.94
N SER A 50 18.15 9.51 -5.99
CA SER A 50 18.53 10.25 -7.20
C SER A 50 20.05 10.24 -7.35
N GLY A 51 20.55 9.83 -8.52
CA GLY A 51 21.96 9.78 -8.84
C GLY A 51 22.17 9.71 -10.35
N SER A 52 23.29 10.24 -10.84
CA SER A 52 23.63 10.30 -12.26
C SER A 52 23.84 8.91 -12.89
N MET A 53 24.12 7.89 -12.09
CA MET A 53 24.39 6.53 -12.52
C MET A 53 23.16 5.59 -12.41
N LEU A 54 21.99 6.14 -12.05
CA LEU A 54 20.75 5.35 -12.01
C LEU A 54 20.19 5.21 -13.43
N PHE A 55 19.96 3.96 -13.86
CA PHE A 55 19.33 3.67 -15.15
C PHE A 55 17.83 4.01 -15.15
N LEU A 56 17.17 3.79 -14.00
CA LEU A 56 15.76 4.11 -13.80
C LEU A 56 15.64 5.28 -12.83
N LYS A 57 14.97 6.33 -13.28
CA LYS A 57 14.56 7.43 -12.41
C LYS A 57 13.23 7.07 -11.75
N ARG A 58 13.08 7.44 -10.49
CA ARG A 58 11.78 7.40 -9.82
C ARG A 58 10.82 8.30 -10.57
N ALA A 59 9.72 7.75 -11.08
CA ALA A 59 8.62 8.54 -11.61
C ALA A 59 8.08 9.42 -10.48
N MET A 60 8.31 10.73 -10.59
CA MET A 60 7.77 11.72 -9.67
C MET A 60 6.32 11.93 -10.09
N THR A 61 5.41 11.02 -9.74
CA THR A 61 3.98 11.25 -9.93
C THR A 61 3.55 12.32 -8.92
N LEU A 62 3.51 13.57 -9.39
CA LEU A 62 2.67 14.63 -8.86
C LEU A 62 1.22 14.22 -9.12
N GLU A 63 0.62 13.45 -8.22
CA GLU A 63 -0.84 13.47 -8.10
C GLU A 63 -1.18 14.57 -7.09
N SER A 64 -1.71 15.67 -7.66
CA SER A 64 -2.40 16.76 -6.98
C SER A 64 -3.83 16.36 -6.66
#